data_AF-A0A399WIK2-F1
#
_entry.id   AF-A0A399WIK2-F1
#
_cell.length_a   1.000
_cell.length_b   1.000
_cell.length_c   1.000
_cell.angle_alpha   90.00
_cell.angle_beta   90.00
_cell.angle_gamma   90.00
#
_symmetry.space_group_name_H-M   'P 1'
#
loop_
_entity.id
_entity.type
_entity.pdbx_description
1 polymer ?
#
loop_
_entity_poly.entity_id
_entity_poly.type
_entity_poly.pdbx_seq_one_letter_code
_entity_poly.pdbx_strand_id
1 'polypeptide(L)'
;MVRAMIISVGGTTAPIIKSITEYRPEFVSFLASQDTCDYVPEIKKGIQEAGHSIKNETTLADDVNDLYHCFGKAEEAVKRVLSKGYRSDEVIVDYTGGTKNMSVALSLSAITHGFSFSYVGGAERTKGGVGIVINGKEKVCKSVNPWDFLAIDERKKISFLFNTNQFKAAKELADEALEKSTRYKTVFKKLSFLIDGYYNWDLFRHGDAKGKFERARIEELLETEDERIRLFAKATLQLKPQLELLSQQRRQPDRLFILDIFSNAERRFDEGKIDDAIVRLYRVVEMLAQERLLDKHGVDTSNVSEEKIPQQVRDAFISKYKDKKDGKIKIPQSTAFELLEVLGDDLGKEFHKRLPQFRQIQSQRNNSYLVHGFDCAGENTYLKFKEFILDLNIFRAEDVIVFPRLNI
;
A
#
# COMPACT_ATOMS: atom_id res chain seq x y z
N MET A 1 26.74 0.62 9.66
CA MET A 1 27.78 0.38 10.68
C MET A 1 27.05 0.32 12.01
N VAL A 2 27.35 -0.66 12.87
CA VAL A 2 26.67 -0.77 14.17
C VAL A 2 27.10 0.39 15.07
N ARG A 3 26.14 1.11 15.65
CA ARG A 3 26.38 2.26 16.54
C ARG A 3 25.80 2.06 17.93
N ALA A 4 24.80 1.20 18.08
CA ALA A 4 24.24 0.87 19.38
C ALA A 4 23.97 -0.63 19.54
N MET A 5 24.04 -1.12 20.78
CA MET A 5 23.67 -2.49 21.13
C MET A 5 22.65 -2.53 22.26
N ILE A 6 21.80 -3.55 22.26
CA ILE A 6 20.97 -3.94 23.42
C ILE A 6 21.41 -5.34 23.83
N ILE A 7 21.84 -5.53 25.08
CA ILE A 7 22.49 -6.78 25.50
C ILE A 7 21.91 -7.28 26.82
N SER A 8 21.43 -8.52 26.85
CA SER A 8 21.07 -9.19 28.10
C SER A 8 22.31 -9.73 28.82
N VAL A 9 22.41 -9.49 30.13
CA VAL A 9 23.60 -9.80 30.94
C VAL A 9 23.38 -11.06 31.79
N GLY A 10 24.24 -12.06 31.60
CA GLY A 10 24.23 -13.32 32.34
C GLY A 10 25.44 -13.47 33.27
N GLY A 11 25.60 -14.65 33.86
CA GLY A 11 26.69 -14.95 34.79
C GLY A 11 28.08 -15.16 34.14
N THR A 12 28.27 -14.79 32.87
CA THR A 12 29.57 -14.90 32.19
C THR A 12 29.80 -13.66 31.33
N THR A 13 30.89 -12.94 31.59
CA THR A 13 31.21 -11.64 30.98
C THR A 13 31.91 -11.75 29.63
N ALA A 14 32.73 -12.80 29.44
CA ALA A 14 33.56 -12.96 28.25
C ALA A 14 32.80 -12.94 26.91
N PRO A 15 31.63 -13.61 26.76
CA PRO A 15 30.84 -13.54 25.52
C PRO A 15 30.33 -12.12 25.21
N ILE A 16 29.92 -11.38 26.25
CA ILE A 16 29.42 -10.01 26.11
C ILE A 16 30.56 -9.07 25.71
N ILE A 17 31.72 -9.19 26.35
CA ILE A 17 32.94 -8.44 25.98
C ILE A 17 33.28 -8.73 24.52
N LYS A 18 33.29 -10.01 24.12
CA LYS A 18 33.59 -10.42 22.74
C LYS A 18 32.62 -9.77 21.74
N SER A 19 31.32 -9.79 22.01
CA SER A 19 30.32 -9.16 21.16
C SER A 19 30.55 -7.66 20.99
N ILE A 20 30.74 -6.93 22.10
CA ILE A 20 30.94 -5.48 22.07
C ILE A 20 32.25 -5.10 21.37
N THR A 21 33.32 -5.87 21.56
CA THR A 21 34.61 -5.61 20.90
C THR A 21 34.60 -5.90 19.40
N GLU A 22 33.74 -6.81 18.94
CA GLU A 22 33.54 -7.11 17.51
C GLU A 22 32.80 -5.96 16.82
N TYR A 23 31.65 -5.54 17.37
CA TYR A 23 30.79 -4.54 16.74
C TYR A 23 31.18 -3.09 17.04
N ARG A 24 31.98 -2.86 18.09
CA ARG A 24 32.51 -1.55 18.53
C ARG A 24 31.46 -0.42 18.57
N PRO A 25 30.31 -0.61 19.24
CA PRO A 25 29.25 0.40 19.29
C PRO A 25 29.66 1.65 20.08
N GLU A 26 28.95 2.75 19.88
CA GLU A 26 29.07 3.96 20.69
C GLU A 26 28.27 3.84 22.01
N PHE A 27 27.13 3.16 21.96
CA PHE A 27 26.20 3.03 23.09
C PHE A 27 25.75 1.57 23.32
N VAL A 28 25.62 1.17 24.58
CA VAL A 28 25.08 -0.14 24.97
C VAL A 28 23.97 0.03 26.01
N SER A 29 22.79 -0.52 25.73
CA SER A 29 21.68 -0.67 26.68
C SER A 29 21.74 -2.06 27.29
N PHE A 30 22.18 -2.18 28.54
CA PHE A 30 22.25 -3.46 29.24
C PHE A 30 20.90 -3.81 29.87
N LEU A 31 20.47 -5.06 29.71
CA LEU A 31 19.37 -5.68 30.46
C LEU A 31 19.98 -6.69 31.45
N ALA A 32 20.12 -6.31 32.71
CA ALA A 32 20.74 -7.13 33.76
C ALA A 32 19.71 -7.50 34.83
N SER A 33 19.98 -8.53 35.62
CA SER A 33 19.22 -8.81 36.85
C SER A 33 19.93 -8.18 38.05
N GLN A 34 19.30 -8.24 39.22
CA GLN A 34 19.95 -7.86 40.47
C GLN A 34 21.24 -8.65 40.71
N ASP A 35 21.29 -9.93 40.31
CA ASP A 35 22.46 -10.79 40.48
C ASP A 35 23.56 -10.56 39.42
N THR A 36 23.26 -9.89 38.31
CA THR A 36 24.21 -9.71 37.20
C THR A 36 24.59 -8.26 36.92
N CYS A 37 23.98 -7.29 37.60
CA CYS A 37 24.29 -5.87 37.40
C CYS A 37 25.74 -5.53 37.79
N ASP A 38 26.28 -6.20 38.81
CA ASP A 38 27.66 -6.03 39.29
C ASP A 38 28.71 -6.55 38.29
N TYR A 39 28.30 -7.29 37.25
CA TYR A 39 29.19 -7.69 36.16
C TYR A 39 29.36 -6.60 35.09
N VAL A 40 28.52 -5.57 35.05
CA VAL A 40 28.64 -4.47 34.07
C VAL A 40 29.97 -3.71 34.20
N PRO A 41 30.47 -3.36 35.41
CA PRO A 41 31.82 -2.80 35.58
C PRO A 41 32.93 -3.70 35.03
N GLU A 42 32.88 -5.01 35.26
CA GLU A 42 33.86 -5.97 34.74
C GLU A 42 33.83 -6.03 33.21
N ILE A 43 32.64 -6.08 32.61
CA ILE A 43 32.45 -6.03 31.16
C ILE A 43 33.09 -4.76 30.60
N LYS A 44 32.84 -3.59 31.21
CA LYS A 44 33.45 -2.31 30.79
C LYS A 44 34.97 -2.33 30.85
N LYS A 45 35.54 -2.92 31.91
CA LYS A 45 36.99 -3.08 32.04
C LYS A 45 37.56 -3.93 30.91
N GLY A 46 36.95 -5.08 30.62
CA GLY A 46 37.39 -5.94 29.52
C GLY A 46 37.30 -5.27 28.13
N ILE A 47 36.29 -4.43 27.90
CA ILE A 47 36.16 -3.64 26.67
C ILE A 47 37.28 -2.58 26.56
N GLN A 48 37.63 -1.93 27.68
CA GLN A 48 38.72 -0.95 27.75
C GLN A 48 40.09 -1.59 27.49
N GLU A 49 40.34 -2.76 28.07
CA GLU A 49 41.55 -3.55 27.82
C GLU A 49 41.67 -3.96 26.35
N ALA A 50 40.54 -4.15 25.65
CA ALA A 50 40.46 -4.37 24.20
C ALA A 50 40.54 -3.08 23.36
N GLY A 51 40.87 -1.93 23.96
CA GLY A 51 41.07 -0.67 23.25
C GLY A 51 39.78 -0.02 22.73
N HIS A 52 38.64 -0.21 23.41
CA HIS A 52 37.37 0.44 23.07
C HIS A 52 36.71 1.05 24.31
N SER A 53 35.79 2.00 24.13
CA SER A 53 35.00 2.54 25.23
C SER A 53 33.57 2.78 24.78
N ILE A 54 32.63 2.64 25.72
CA ILE A 54 31.19 2.73 25.44
C ILE A 54 30.50 3.68 26.40
N LYS A 55 29.50 4.41 25.90
CA LYS A 55 28.43 4.92 26.75
C LYS A 55 27.48 3.78 27.05
N ASN A 56 26.90 3.74 28.25
CA ASN A 56 25.94 2.69 28.58
C ASN A 56 24.87 3.16 29.56
N GLU A 57 23.75 2.48 29.53
CA GLU A 57 22.71 2.55 30.54
C GLU A 57 22.28 1.11 30.88
N THR A 58 21.89 0.87 32.13
CA THR A 58 21.46 -0.46 32.58
C THR A 58 20.00 -0.42 33.02
N THR A 59 19.24 -1.40 32.56
CA THR A 59 17.86 -1.68 32.99
C THR A 59 17.88 -2.96 33.82
N LEU A 60 17.26 -2.92 35.00
CA LEU A 60 17.25 -4.04 35.93
C LEU A 60 15.94 -4.82 35.84
N ALA A 61 16.07 -6.14 35.64
CA ALA A 61 15.00 -7.11 35.77
C ALA A 61 15.03 -7.71 37.18
N ASP A 62 14.15 -7.21 38.04
CA ASP A 62 14.02 -7.67 39.43
C ASP A 62 13.60 -9.14 39.55
N ASP A 63 12.56 -9.56 38.82
CA ASP A 63 12.13 -10.96 38.75
C ASP A 63 12.52 -11.59 37.40
N VAL A 64 13.61 -12.34 37.40
CA VAL A 64 14.12 -13.03 36.20
C VAL A 64 13.32 -14.28 35.81
N ASN A 65 12.41 -14.74 36.67
CA ASN A 65 11.55 -15.92 36.43
C ASN A 65 10.15 -15.51 35.94
N ASP A 66 9.77 -14.25 36.07
CA ASP A 66 8.58 -13.69 35.43
C ASP A 66 8.89 -13.16 34.02
N LEU A 67 8.36 -13.84 33.01
CA LEU A 67 8.52 -13.47 31.60
C LEU A 67 7.88 -12.10 31.28
N TYR A 68 6.73 -11.78 31.89
CA TYR A 68 6.04 -10.52 31.64
C TYR A 68 6.82 -9.34 32.22
N HIS A 69 7.34 -9.49 33.44
CA HIS A 69 8.26 -8.51 34.03
C HIS A 69 9.52 -8.33 33.19
N CYS A 70 10.16 -9.43 32.79
CA CYS A 70 11.32 -9.41 31.89
C CYS A 70 11.00 -8.68 30.58
N PHE A 71 9.82 -8.91 29.99
CA PHE A 71 9.38 -8.25 28.77
C PHE A 71 9.23 -6.74 28.96
N GLY A 72 8.58 -6.28 30.04
CA GLY A 72 8.49 -4.84 30.34
C GLY A 72 9.86 -4.17 30.51
N LYS A 73 10.82 -4.86 31.14
CA LYS A 73 12.20 -4.36 31.28
C LYS A 73 13.00 -4.40 29.98
N ALA A 74 12.73 -5.37 29.12
CA ALA A 74 13.31 -5.41 27.79
C ALA A 74 12.78 -4.26 26.90
N GLU A 75 11.48 -3.93 26.98
CA GLU A 75 10.89 -2.76 26.31
C GLU A 75 11.55 -1.44 26.77
N GLU A 76 11.80 -1.29 28.08
CA GLU A 76 12.57 -0.15 28.61
C GLU A 76 13.98 -0.09 28.00
N ALA A 77 14.68 -1.22 27.91
CA ALA A 77 16.03 -1.30 27.34
C ALA A 77 16.04 -0.96 25.84
N VAL A 78 15.03 -1.42 25.08
CA VAL A 78 14.80 -1.06 23.67
C VAL A 78 14.55 0.45 23.53
N LYS A 79 13.67 1.00 24.37
CA LYS A 79 13.30 2.42 24.35
C LYS A 79 14.50 3.33 24.55
N ARG A 80 15.48 2.97 25.38
CA ARG A 80 16.73 3.74 25.59
C ARG A 80 17.53 3.93 24.30
N VAL A 81 17.57 2.91 23.45
CA VAL A 81 18.24 3.01 22.14
C VAL A 81 17.44 3.89 21.20
N LEU A 82 16.13 3.65 21.11
CA LEU A 82 15.23 4.43 20.25
C LEU A 82 15.22 5.92 20.61
N SER A 83 15.15 6.26 21.91
CA SER A 83 15.12 7.64 22.38
C SER A 83 16.40 8.43 22.09
N LYS A 84 17.51 7.73 21.78
CA LYS A 84 18.78 8.35 21.39
C LYS A 84 18.90 8.56 19.87
N GLY A 85 17.89 8.18 19.09
CA GLY A 85 17.82 8.43 17.66
C GLY A 85 18.67 7.50 16.79
N TYR A 86 19.10 6.35 17.32
CA TYR A 86 19.79 5.34 16.52
C TYR A 86 18.82 4.71 15.53
N ARG A 87 19.23 4.58 14.26
CA ARG A 87 18.42 3.94 13.23
C ARG A 87 18.41 2.43 13.42
N SER A 88 17.33 1.76 13.03
CA SER A 88 17.20 0.31 13.18
C SER A 88 18.35 -0.50 12.54
N ASP A 89 18.88 -0.04 11.40
CA ASP A 89 20.00 -0.66 10.68
C ASP A 89 21.38 -0.39 11.33
N GLU A 90 21.42 0.42 12.39
CA GLU A 90 22.61 0.70 13.20
C GLU A 90 22.57 -0.02 14.56
N VAL A 91 21.48 -0.73 14.88
CA VAL A 91 21.25 -1.37 16.18
C VAL A 91 21.37 -2.89 16.06
N ILE A 92 22.07 -3.49 17.02
CA ILE A 92 22.14 -4.94 17.17
C ILE A 92 21.73 -5.39 18.57
N VAL A 93 20.94 -6.47 18.63
CA VAL A 93 20.44 -7.09 19.85
C VAL A 93 21.28 -8.33 20.12
N ASP A 94 21.91 -8.39 21.28
CA ASP A 94 22.65 -9.56 21.73
C ASP A 94 21.90 -10.23 22.89
N TYR A 95 21.36 -11.41 22.61
CA TYR A 95 20.58 -12.20 23.56
C TYR A 95 21.40 -13.35 24.17
N THR A 96 22.73 -13.27 24.13
CA THR A 96 23.65 -14.33 24.58
C THR A 96 23.61 -14.55 26.09
N GLY A 97 23.58 -13.46 26.86
CA GLY A 97 23.51 -13.49 28.32
C GLY A 97 22.08 -13.44 28.84
N GLY A 98 21.93 -13.49 30.16
CA GLY A 98 20.65 -13.47 30.86
C GLY A 98 20.06 -14.86 31.11
N THR A 99 18.99 -14.91 31.89
CA THR A 99 18.18 -16.12 32.01
C THR A 99 17.41 -16.37 30.70
N LYS A 100 16.85 -17.58 30.54
CA LYS A 100 16.01 -17.89 29.37
C LYS A 100 14.87 -16.87 29.19
N ASN A 101 14.22 -16.47 30.29
CA ASN A 101 13.14 -15.48 30.23
C ASN A 101 13.65 -14.10 29.81
N MET A 102 14.81 -13.66 30.30
CA MET A 102 15.42 -12.39 29.87
C MET A 102 15.79 -12.40 28.38
N SER A 103 16.44 -13.46 27.90
CA SER A 103 16.84 -13.56 26.49
C SER A 103 15.62 -13.64 25.56
N VAL A 104 14.58 -14.40 25.95
CA VAL A 104 13.32 -14.48 25.20
C VAL A 104 12.57 -13.14 25.24
N ALA A 105 12.45 -12.51 26.41
CA ALA A 105 11.83 -11.20 26.56
C ALA A 105 12.50 -10.14 25.68
N LEU A 106 13.83 -10.05 25.73
CA LEU A 106 14.62 -9.16 24.87
C LEU A 106 14.40 -9.46 23.40
N SER A 107 14.30 -10.74 23.04
CA SER A 107 14.06 -11.10 21.65
C SER A 107 12.68 -10.68 21.20
N LEU A 108 11.64 -10.93 22.00
CA LEU A 108 10.26 -10.58 21.69
C LEU A 108 10.06 -9.06 21.63
N SER A 109 10.66 -8.29 22.54
CA SER A 109 10.52 -6.83 22.57
C SER A 109 11.20 -6.17 21.36
N ALA A 110 12.36 -6.70 20.96
CA ALA A 110 13.17 -6.05 19.93
C ALA A 110 12.77 -6.41 18.48
N ILE A 111 12.01 -7.49 18.27
CA ILE A 111 11.84 -8.11 16.94
C ILE A 111 11.06 -7.25 15.93
N THR A 112 10.18 -6.38 16.43
CA THR A 112 9.29 -5.54 15.61
C THR A 112 9.97 -4.24 15.13
N HIS A 113 11.18 -3.96 15.62
CA HIS A 113 11.90 -2.71 15.36
C HIS A 113 12.87 -2.78 14.17
N GLY A 114 13.03 -3.94 13.52
CA GLY A 114 13.95 -4.11 12.39
C GLY A 114 15.43 -4.11 12.80
N PHE A 115 15.72 -4.40 14.06
CA PHE A 115 17.10 -4.55 14.54
C PHE A 115 17.74 -5.84 14.03
N SER A 116 19.06 -5.83 13.94
CA SER A 116 19.83 -7.05 13.74
C SER A 116 20.01 -7.80 15.06
N PHE A 117 20.16 -9.12 15.00
CA PHE A 117 20.30 -9.99 16.17
C PHE A 117 21.60 -10.77 16.09
N SER A 118 22.34 -10.78 17.20
CA SER A 118 23.60 -11.49 17.36
C SER A 118 23.55 -12.45 18.54
N TYR A 119 24.37 -13.49 18.45
CA TYR A 119 24.56 -14.47 19.51
C TYR A 119 26.03 -14.89 19.52
N VAL A 120 26.63 -14.95 20.70
CA VAL A 120 28.00 -15.42 20.88
C VAL A 120 27.99 -16.88 21.29
N GLY A 121 28.29 -17.74 20.32
CA GLY A 121 28.54 -19.15 20.57
C GLY A 121 29.98 -19.40 21.01
N GLY A 122 30.35 -20.68 21.07
CA GLY A 122 31.73 -21.11 21.27
C GLY A 122 32.05 -22.30 20.37
N ALA A 123 33.30 -22.40 19.93
CA ALA A 123 33.79 -23.59 19.22
C ALA A 123 33.83 -24.82 20.15
N GLU A 124 33.97 -24.58 21.45
CA GLU A 124 34.02 -25.60 22.49
C GLU A 124 33.18 -25.17 23.70
N ARG A 125 32.54 -26.14 24.36
CA ARG A 125 31.74 -25.93 25.57
C ARG A 125 32.15 -26.94 26.63
N THR A 126 32.02 -26.52 27.89
CA THR A 126 32.13 -27.41 29.05
C THR A 126 31.07 -28.51 28.99
N LYS A 127 31.20 -29.56 29.83
CA LYS A 127 30.27 -30.71 29.87
C LYS A 127 30.02 -31.37 28.50
N GLY A 128 31.09 -31.62 27.74
CA GLY A 128 31.02 -32.35 26.47
C GLY A 128 30.15 -31.68 25.39
N GLY A 129 30.05 -30.35 25.39
CA GLY A 129 29.26 -29.61 24.40
C GLY A 129 27.98 -28.96 24.93
N VAL A 130 27.52 -29.31 26.15
CA VAL A 130 26.20 -28.89 26.67
C VAL A 130 26.29 -27.74 27.69
N GLY A 131 27.47 -27.48 28.22
CA GLY A 131 27.69 -26.44 29.23
C GLY A 131 27.97 -25.05 28.66
N ILE A 132 28.56 -24.19 29.50
CA ILE A 132 28.99 -22.84 29.11
C ILE A 132 30.16 -22.91 28.11
N VAL A 133 30.27 -21.87 27.28
CA VAL A 133 31.40 -21.68 26.36
C VAL A 133 32.70 -21.59 27.14
N ILE A 134 33.75 -22.27 26.66
CA ILE A 134 35.09 -22.18 27.28
C ILE A 134 35.69 -20.81 26.96
N ASN A 135 36.20 -20.13 27.98
CA ASN A 135 36.84 -18.81 27.83
C ASN A 135 37.92 -18.83 26.74
N GLY A 136 37.87 -17.86 25.82
CA GLY A 136 38.79 -17.73 24.69
C GLY A 136 38.40 -18.53 23.44
N LYS A 137 37.28 -19.27 23.46
CA LYS A 137 36.74 -20.02 22.32
C LYS A 137 35.46 -19.39 21.75
N GLU A 138 35.13 -18.17 22.15
CA GLU A 138 33.94 -17.44 21.75
C GLU A 138 33.97 -17.10 20.26
N LYS A 139 32.83 -17.26 19.59
CA LYS A 139 32.64 -16.87 18.20
C LYS A 139 31.29 -16.21 18.03
N VAL A 140 31.30 -15.01 17.48
CA VAL A 140 30.08 -14.30 17.10
C VAL A 140 29.42 -15.08 15.96
N CYS A 141 28.21 -15.59 16.20
CA CYS A 141 27.37 -16.21 15.19
C CYS A 141 26.69 -15.13 14.35
N LYS A 142 26.47 -15.42 13.05
CA LYS A 142 26.04 -14.44 12.05
C LYS A 142 24.86 -13.59 12.54
N SER A 143 24.99 -12.27 12.32
CA SER A 143 23.93 -11.31 12.51
C SER A 143 22.77 -11.59 11.55
N VAL A 144 21.56 -11.79 12.07
CA VAL A 144 20.35 -11.99 11.27
C VAL A 144 19.37 -10.89 11.65
N ASN A 145 18.67 -10.28 10.68
CA ASN A 145 17.50 -9.47 10.95
C ASN A 145 16.26 -10.39 10.94
N PRO A 146 15.65 -10.73 12.09
CA PRO A 146 14.53 -11.65 12.15
C PRO A 146 13.29 -11.12 11.43
N TRP A 147 13.18 -9.79 11.28
CA TRP A 147 12.09 -9.17 10.53
C TRP A 147 12.07 -9.63 9.06
N ASP A 148 13.22 -9.92 8.45
CA ASP A 148 13.26 -10.46 7.09
C ASP A 148 12.55 -11.83 6.96
N PHE A 149 12.36 -12.55 8.07
CA PHE A 149 11.60 -13.82 8.12
C PHE A 149 10.17 -13.63 8.64
N LEU A 150 9.95 -12.67 9.54
CA LEU A 150 8.67 -12.43 10.22
C LEU A 150 7.75 -11.45 9.49
N ALA A 151 8.26 -10.70 8.51
CA ALA A 151 7.48 -9.78 7.68
C ALA A 151 6.34 -10.43 6.88
N ILE A 152 6.08 -11.73 7.05
CA ILE A 152 4.96 -12.44 6.45
C ILE A 152 3.64 -11.76 6.81
N ASP A 153 3.46 -11.33 8.05
CA ASP A 153 2.21 -10.69 8.47
C ASP A 153 2.08 -9.26 7.94
N GLU A 154 3.17 -8.48 7.88
CA GLU A 154 3.19 -7.18 7.21
C GLU A 154 2.87 -7.31 5.71
N ARG A 155 3.45 -8.29 5.02
CA ARG A 155 3.18 -8.57 3.60
C ARG A 155 1.72 -8.94 3.36
N LYS A 156 1.13 -9.77 4.23
CA LYS A 156 -0.30 -10.10 4.19
C LYS A 156 -1.17 -8.86 4.41
N LYS A 157 -0.81 -7.97 5.34
CA LYS A 157 -1.54 -6.70 5.57
C LYS A 157 -1.46 -5.78 4.36
N ILE A 158 -0.29 -5.62 3.75
CA ILE A 158 -0.10 -4.84 2.52
C ILE A 158 -0.97 -5.42 1.39
N SER A 159 -0.92 -6.74 1.20
CA SER A 159 -1.74 -7.47 0.22
C SER A 159 -3.24 -7.24 0.46
N PHE A 160 -3.69 -7.40 1.70
CA PHE A 160 -5.08 -7.17 2.09
C PHE A 160 -5.53 -5.75 1.76
N LEU A 161 -4.80 -4.73 2.24
CA LEU A 161 -5.15 -3.32 2.01
C LEU A 161 -5.16 -2.96 0.52
N PHE A 162 -4.17 -3.44 -0.24
CA PHE A 162 -4.14 -3.25 -1.68
C PHE A 162 -5.35 -3.88 -2.37
N ASN A 163 -5.66 -5.13 -2.01
CA ASN A 163 -6.76 -5.89 -2.58
C ASN A 163 -8.15 -5.39 -2.15
N THR A 164 -8.24 -4.57 -1.10
CA THR A 164 -9.46 -3.86 -0.67
C THR A 164 -9.44 -2.38 -1.06
N ASN A 165 -8.66 -2.01 -2.08
CA ASN A 165 -8.56 -0.66 -2.67
C ASN A 165 -8.06 0.44 -1.70
N GLN A 166 -7.51 0.07 -0.53
CA GLN A 166 -6.92 0.99 0.44
C GLN A 166 -5.46 1.31 0.11
N PHE A 167 -5.21 1.77 -1.13
CA PHE A 167 -3.86 1.93 -1.68
C PHE A 167 -2.97 2.86 -0.84
N LYS A 168 -3.52 3.95 -0.30
CA LYS A 168 -2.75 4.88 0.54
C LYS A 168 -2.20 4.19 1.79
N ALA A 169 -3.04 3.45 2.52
CA ALA A 169 -2.63 2.71 3.71
C ALA A 169 -1.67 1.55 3.37
N ALA A 170 -1.92 0.85 2.24
CA ALA A 170 -1.01 -0.18 1.74
C ALA A 170 0.39 0.39 1.44
N LYS A 171 0.46 1.60 0.89
CA LYS A 171 1.72 2.31 0.61
C LYS A 171 2.45 2.68 1.90
N GLU A 172 1.74 3.24 2.89
CA GLU A 172 2.30 3.59 4.20
C GLU A 172 2.94 2.35 4.86
N LEU A 173 2.26 1.21 4.87
CA LEU A 173 2.83 -0.04 5.37
C LEU A 173 4.01 -0.54 4.53
N ALA A 174 3.99 -0.37 3.20
CA ALA A 174 5.12 -0.73 2.34
C ALA A 174 6.35 0.15 2.59
N ASP A 175 6.17 1.42 2.92
CA ASP A 175 7.25 2.35 3.31
C ASP A 175 7.81 2.00 4.69
N GLU A 176 6.98 1.66 5.67
CA GLU A 176 7.45 1.17 6.98
C GLU A 176 8.23 -0.15 6.84
N ALA A 177 7.74 -1.06 6.01
CA ALA A 177 8.39 -2.33 5.69
C ALA A 177 9.75 -2.10 5.01
N LEU A 178 9.84 -1.10 4.14
CA LEU A 178 11.08 -0.67 3.50
C LEU A 178 12.13 -0.19 4.53
N GLU A 179 11.71 0.55 5.55
CA GLU A 179 12.62 1.06 6.59
C GLU A 179 13.17 -0.05 7.49
N LYS A 180 12.36 -1.07 7.78
CA LYS A 180 12.71 -2.20 8.67
C LYS A 180 13.48 -3.32 7.96
N SER A 181 13.32 -3.47 6.64
CA SER A 181 13.94 -4.55 5.88
C SER A 181 15.42 -4.32 5.59
N THR A 182 16.21 -5.38 5.72
CA THR A 182 17.58 -5.44 5.19
C THR A 182 17.63 -6.15 3.84
N ARG A 183 17.06 -7.36 3.74
CA ARG A 183 17.13 -8.18 2.52
C ARG A 183 16.17 -7.72 1.42
N TYR A 184 14.96 -7.30 1.78
CA TYR A 184 13.87 -7.02 0.83
C TYR A 184 13.67 -5.52 0.57
N LYS A 185 14.62 -4.68 0.99
CA LYS A 185 14.55 -3.23 0.88
C LYS A 185 14.22 -2.76 -0.55
N THR A 186 14.94 -3.27 -1.55
CA THR A 186 14.69 -2.91 -2.96
C THR A 186 13.30 -3.34 -3.42
N VAL A 187 12.82 -4.52 -3.00
CA VAL A 187 11.50 -5.03 -3.34
C VAL A 187 10.40 -4.14 -2.76
N PHE A 188 10.45 -3.83 -1.47
CA PHE A 188 9.46 -2.96 -0.83
C PHE A 188 9.46 -1.55 -1.41
N LYS A 189 10.63 -1.00 -1.78
CA LYS A 189 10.71 0.31 -2.45
C LYS A 189 9.93 0.33 -3.76
N LYS A 190 10.08 -0.73 -4.56
CA LYS A 190 9.42 -0.86 -5.86
C LYS A 190 7.92 -1.11 -5.69
N LEU A 191 7.54 -1.96 -4.75
CA LEU A 191 6.14 -2.18 -4.39
C LEU A 191 5.47 -0.90 -3.90
N SER A 192 6.13 -0.11 -3.05
CA SER A 192 5.63 1.20 -2.61
C SER A 192 5.35 2.12 -3.80
N PHE A 193 6.27 2.21 -4.78
CA PHE A 193 6.00 2.96 -6.01
C PHE A 193 4.83 2.40 -6.83
N LEU A 194 4.71 1.08 -6.96
CA LEU A 194 3.57 0.48 -7.67
C LEU A 194 2.24 0.77 -6.98
N ILE A 195 2.17 0.59 -5.67
CA ILE A 195 0.97 0.86 -4.87
C ILE A 195 0.58 2.34 -4.97
N ASP A 196 1.56 3.25 -4.90
CA ASP A 196 1.33 4.69 -5.11
C ASP A 196 0.87 4.99 -6.54
N GLY A 197 1.38 4.27 -7.54
CA GLY A 197 0.91 4.37 -8.92
C GLY A 197 -0.56 3.98 -9.06
N TYR A 198 -0.97 2.85 -8.48
CA TYR A 198 -2.37 2.42 -8.46
C TYR A 198 -3.26 3.40 -7.70
N TYR A 199 -2.79 3.98 -6.58
CA TYR A 199 -3.50 5.05 -5.88
C TYR A 199 -3.76 6.26 -6.79
N ASN A 200 -2.74 6.72 -7.51
CA ASN A 200 -2.90 7.86 -8.42
C ASN A 200 -3.78 7.53 -9.63
N TRP A 201 -3.70 6.29 -10.14
CA TRP A 201 -4.61 5.83 -11.20
C TRP A 201 -6.05 5.88 -10.70
N ASP A 202 -6.32 5.38 -9.50
CA ASP A 202 -7.65 5.36 -8.91
C ASP A 202 -8.24 6.76 -8.63
N LEU A 203 -7.38 7.78 -8.56
CA LEU A 203 -7.75 9.20 -8.48
C LEU A 203 -7.85 9.89 -9.84
N PHE A 204 -7.73 9.13 -10.95
CA PHE A 204 -7.66 9.63 -12.33
C PHE A 204 -6.47 10.57 -12.59
N ARG A 205 -5.39 10.44 -11.81
CA ARG A 205 -4.11 11.15 -12.00
C ARG A 205 -3.17 10.29 -12.83
N HIS A 206 -3.58 9.94 -14.05
CA HIS A 206 -2.89 8.95 -14.89
C HIS A 206 -1.43 9.32 -15.20
N GLY A 207 -1.12 10.62 -15.35
CA GLY A 207 0.25 11.10 -15.55
C GLY A 207 1.14 10.82 -14.33
N ASP A 208 0.66 11.10 -13.12
CA ASP A 208 1.37 10.79 -11.88
C ASP A 208 1.54 9.28 -11.71
N ALA A 209 0.47 8.51 -11.95
CA ALA A 209 0.48 7.05 -11.89
C ALA A 209 1.55 6.44 -12.81
N LYS A 210 1.62 6.92 -14.06
CA LYS A 210 2.66 6.50 -15.02
C LYS A 210 4.06 6.80 -14.48
N GLY A 211 4.30 8.01 -13.98
CA GLY A 211 5.60 8.39 -13.40
C GLY A 211 6.00 7.51 -12.21
N LYS A 212 5.04 7.04 -11.41
CA LYS A 212 5.30 6.08 -10.32
C LYS A 212 5.65 4.69 -10.84
N PHE A 213 4.95 4.19 -11.86
CA PHE A 213 5.25 2.91 -12.51
C PHE A 213 6.66 2.90 -13.13
N GLU A 214 7.06 4.00 -13.77
CA GLU A 214 8.43 4.18 -14.31
C GLU A 214 9.48 4.14 -13.20
N ARG A 215 9.24 4.84 -12.08
CA ARG A 215 10.15 4.83 -10.92
C ARG A 215 10.24 3.46 -10.24
N ALA A 216 9.18 2.65 -10.31
CA ALA A 216 9.19 1.30 -9.78
C ALA A 216 10.16 0.38 -10.56
N ARG A 217 10.39 0.64 -11.86
CA ARG A 217 11.16 -0.24 -12.76
C ARG A 217 10.70 -1.69 -12.62
N ILE A 218 9.46 -1.91 -13.07
CA ILE A 218 8.65 -3.12 -12.85
C ILE A 218 9.34 -4.37 -13.39
N GLU A 219 10.09 -4.22 -14.48
CA GLU A 219 10.85 -5.26 -15.13
C GLU A 219 11.89 -5.89 -14.18
N GLU A 220 12.51 -5.10 -13.29
CA GLU A 220 13.44 -5.63 -12.27
C GLU A 220 12.72 -6.49 -11.20
N LEU A 221 11.39 -6.38 -11.05
CA LEU A 221 10.62 -7.25 -10.15
C LEU A 221 10.35 -8.63 -10.76
N LEU A 222 10.56 -8.82 -12.06
CA LEU A 222 10.43 -10.14 -12.69
C LEU A 222 11.58 -11.08 -12.32
N GLU A 223 12.71 -10.53 -11.90
CA GLU A 223 13.93 -11.28 -11.53
C GLU A 223 13.98 -11.66 -10.04
N THR A 224 12.96 -11.31 -9.25
CA THR A 224 12.91 -11.66 -7.83
C THR A 224 12.64 -13.15 -7.62
N GLU A 225 13.12 -13.72 -6.51
CA GLU A 225 12.87 -15.12 -6.11
C GLU A 225 11.39 -15.37 -5.75
N ASP A 226 10.65 -14.35 -5.31
CA ASP A 226 9.24 -14.48 -4.89
C ASP A 226 8.29 -14.51 -6.10
N GLU A 227 7.71 -15.69 -6.36
CA GLU A 227 6.78 -15.92 -7.47
C GLU A 227 5.56 -15.00 -7.45
N ARG A 228 5.05 -14.68 -6.26
CA ARG A 228 3.82 -13.89 -6.12
C ARG A 228 4.07 -12.43 -6.52
N ILE A 229 5.27 -11.93 -6.24
CA ILE A 229 5.71 -10.61 -6.73
C ILE A 229 5.90 -10.64 -8.24
N ARG A 230 6.52 -11.70 -8.80
CA ARG A 230 6.68 -11.83 -10.26
C ARG A 230 5.34 -11.82 -11.00
N LEU A 231 4.36 -12.56 -10.50
CA LEU A 231 3.01 -12.60 -11.07
C LEU A 231 2.32 -11.24 -11.01
N PHE A 232 2.42 -10.55 -9.87
CA PHE A 232 1.89 -9.19 -9.73
C PHE A 232 2.54 -8.20 -10.70
N ALA A 233 3.88 -8.23 -10.81
CA ALA A 233 4.63 -7.39 -11.74
C ALA A 233 4.26 -7.65 -13.21
N LYS A 234 4.12 -8.93 -13.60
CA LYS A 234 3.68 -9.33 -14.94
C LYS A 234 2.28 -8.79 -15.25
N ALA A 235 1.34 -8.95 -14.33
CA ALA A 235 -0.02 -8.45 -14.52
C ALA A 235 -0.06 -6.90 -14.56
N THR A 236 0.79 -6.23 -13.77
CA THR A 236 0.93 -4.76 -13.81
C THR A 236 1.47 -4.29 -15.16
N LEU A 237 2.46 -4.98 -15.73
CA LEU A 237 3.01 -4.68 -17.05
C LEU A 237 1.96 -4.82 -18.17
N GLN A 238 1.02 -5.76 -18.04
CA GLN A 238 -0.08 -5.90 -19.02
C GLN A 238 -1.02 -4.69 -19.04
N LEU A 239 -1.16 -3.97 -17.91
CA LEU A 239 -1.98 -2.77 -17.82
C LEU A 239 -1.24 -1.48 -18.25
N LYS A 240 0.09 -1.52 -18.33
CA LYS A 240 0.93 -0.36 -18.64
C LYS A 240 0.54 0.36 -19.95
N PRO A 241 0.26 -0.33 -21.08
CA PRO A 241 -0.15 0.34 -22.32
C PRO A 241 -1.46 1.13 -22.17
N GLN A 242 -2.43 0.61 -21.42
CA GLN A 242 -3.70 1.30 -21.15
C GLN A 242 -3.46 2.57 -20.32
N LEU A 243 -2.62 2.47 -19.27
CA LEU A 243 -2.24 3.63 -18.48
C LEU A 243 -1.51 4.69 -19.31
N GLU A 244 -0.63 4.27 -20.21
CA GLU A 244 0.08 5.18 -21.11
C GLU A 244 -0.89 5.94 -22.02
N LEU A 245 -1.89 5.27 -22.60
CA LEU A 245 -2.93 5.92 -23.40
C LEU A 245 -3.76 6.91 -22.56
N LEU A 246 -4.21 6.50 -21.36
CA LEU A 246 -4.93 7.37 -20.44
C LEU A 246 -4.09 8.60 -20.04
N SER A 247 -2.78 8.43 -19.86
CA SER A 247 -1.87 9.51 -19.46
C SER A 247 -1.63 10.58 -20.53
N GLN A 248 -1.88 10.29 -21.81
CA GLN A 248 -1.64 11.20 -22.94
C GLN A 248 -2.77 12.22 -23.14
N GLN A 249 -3.60 12.42 -22.12
CA GLN A 249 -4.98 12.85 -22.28
C GLN A 249 -5.19 14.09 -23.18
N ARG A 250 -6.02 13.88 -24.22
CA ARG A 250 -6.78 14.90 -24.92
C ARG A 250 -8.05 15.15 -24.10
N ARG A 251 -8.46 16.41 -23.90
CA ARG A 251 -9.63 16.82 -23.09
C ARG A 251 -10.97 16.42 -23.73
N GLN A 252 -11.18 15.16 -24.08
CA GLN A 252 -12.36 14.64 -24.78
C GLN A 252 -12.79 13.28 -24.22
N PRO A 253 -14.11 12.96 -24.27
CA PRO A 253 -14.63 11.63 -23.95
C PRO A 253 -14.01 10.57 -24.87
N ASP A 254 -13.59 9.45 -24.29
CA ASP A 254 -12.95 8.33 -24.99
C ASP A 254 -13.35 7.01 -24.33
N ARG A 255 -13.38 5.93 -25.13
CA ARG A 255 -13.81 4.60 -24.69
C ARG A 255 -12.98 4.08 -23.52
N LEU A 256 -11.65 4.28 -23.52
CA LEU A 256 -10.79 3.78 -22.45
C LEU A 256 -11.08 4.50 -21.13
N PHE A 257 -11.41 5.79 -21.17
CA PHE A 257 -11.86 6.53 -19.99
C PHE A 257 -13.20 6.03 -19.44
N ILE A 258 -14.13 5.66 -20.31
CA ILE A 258 -15.40 5.08 -19.89
C ILE A 258 -15.17 3.79 -19.11
N LEU A 259 -14.30 2.91 -19.64
CA LEU A 259 -13.93 1.65 -18.98
C LEU A 259 -13.21 1.90 -17.65
N ASP A 260 -12.33 2.90 -17.58
CA ASP A 260 -11.60 3.26 -16.36
C ASP A 260 -12.53 3.78 -15.25
N ILE A 261 -13.48 4.66 -15.58
CA ILE A 261 -14.46 5.18 -14.61
C ILE A 261 -15.40 4.07 -14.15
N PHE A 262 -15.84 3.18 -15.05
CA PHE A 262 -16.66 2.04 -14.67
C PHE A 262 -15.91 1.13 -13.69
N SER A 263 -14.65 0.80 -13.98
CA SER A 263 -13.80 0.00 -13.10
C SER A 263 -13.57 0.66 -11.74
N ASN A 264 -13.41 2.00 -11.73
CA ASN A 264 -13.31 2.77 -10.49
C ASN A 264 -14.62 2.77 -9.70
N ALA A 265 -15.78 2.78 -10.36
CA ALA A 265 -17.08 2.63 -9.72
C ALA A 265 -17.21 1.26 -9.04
N GLU A 266 -16.76 0.18 -9.68
CA GLU A 266 -16.71 -1.15 -9.07
C GLU A 266 -15.83 -1.16 -7.81
N ARG A 267 -14.64 -0.55 -7.87
CA ARG A 267 -13.76 -0.44 -6.69
C ARG A 267 -14.39 0.36 -5.54
N ARG A 268 -15.16 1.42 -5.83
CA ARG A 268 -15.91 2.16 -4.79
C ARG A 268 -17.01 1.31 -4.17
N PHE A 269 -17.71 0.52 -5.00
CA PHE A 269 -18.74 -0.41 -4.52
C PHE A 269 -18.15 -1.51 -3.63
N ASP A 270 -17.01 -2.10 -4.03
CA ASP A 270 -16.28 -3.09 -3.24
C ASP A 270 -15.81 -2.56 -1.88
N GLU A 271 -15.56 -1.25 -1.77
CA GLU A 271 -15.25 -0.58 -0.50
C GLU A 271 -16.49 -0.29 0.38
N GLY A 272 -17.70 -0.59 -0.10
CA GLY A 272 -18.96 -0.23 0.56
C GLY A 272 -19.38 1.23 0.36
N LYS A 273 -18.72 1.98 -0.54
CA LYS A 273 -19.04 3.39 -0.83
C LYS A 273 -20.05 3.49 -1.99
N ILE A 274 -21.29 3.13 -1.69
CA ILE A 274 -22.34 2.93 -2.70
C ILE A 274 -22.71 4.22 -3.44
N ASP A 275 -22.95 5.32 -2.72
CA ASP A 275 -23.29 6.61 -3.35
C ASP A 275 -22.16 7.12 -4.28
N ASP A 276 -20.92 6.99 -3.85
CA ASP A 276 -19.72 7.28 -4.65
C ASP A 276 -19.66 6.46 -5.95
N ALA A 277 -20.00 5.17 -5.87
CA ALA A 277 -20.03 4.27 -7.00
C ALA A 277 -21.13 4.68 -8.00
N ILE A 278 -22.33 5.02 -7.50
CA ILE A 278 -23.46 5.46 -8.34
C ILE A 278 -23.13 6.75 -9.08
N VAL A 279 -22.52 7.75 -8.42
CA VAL A 279 -22.11 9.01 -9.08
C VAL A 279 -21.18 8.75 -10.27
N ARG A 280 -20.27 7.78 -10.15
CA ARG A 280 -19.37 7.38 -11.23
C ARG A 280 -20.10 6.66 -12.37
N LEU A 281 -21.06 5.79 -12.06
CA LEU A 281 -21.92 5.18 -13.08
C LEU A 281 -22.75 6.21 -13.85
N TYR A 282 -23.19 7.30 -13.21
CA TYR A 282 -23.82 8.42 -13.93
C TYR A 282 -22.87 9.09 -14.91
N ARG A 283 -21.61 9.30 -14.49
CA ARG A 283 -20.58 9.85 -15.37
C ARG A 283 -20.30 8.93 -16.56
N VAL A 284 -20.31 7.60 -16.35
CA VAL A 284 -20.22 6.61 -17.43
C VAL A 284 -21.34 6.83 -18.45
N VAL A 285 -22.61 6.87 -18.02
CA VAL A 285 -23.75 7.06 -18.94
C VAL A 285 -23.66 8.38 -19.71
N GLU A 286 -23.19 9.45 -19.06
CA GLU A 286 -22.99 10.74 -19.72
C GLU A 286 -21.92 10.64 -20.80
N MET A 287 -20.78 10.05 -20.46
CA MET A 287 -19.67 9.88 -21.39
C MET A 287 -19.99 8.95 -22.54
N LEU A 288 -20.85 7.93 -22.37
CA LEU A 288 -21.31 7.07 -23.46
C LEU A 288 -21.97 7.86 -24.59
N ALA A 289 -22.88 8.79 -24.26
CA ALA A 289 -23.52 9.61 -25.28
C ALA A 289 -22.55 10.64 -25.89
N GLN A 290 -21.71 11.26 -25.05
CA GLN A 290 -20.74 12.26 -25.51
C GLN A 290 -19.69 11.63 -26.46
N GLU A 291 -19.14 10.48 -26.09
CA GLU A 291 -18.18 9.73 -26.90
C GLU A 291 -18.83 9.26 -28.20
N ARG A 292 -20.02 8.65 -28.15
CA ARG A 292 -20.71 8.19 -29.36
C ARG A 292 -21.02 9.32 -30.35
N LEU A 293 -21.49 10.46 -29.84
CA LEU A 293 -21.77 11.63 -30.67
C LEU A 293 -20.49 12.19 -31.29
N LEU A 294 -19.41 12.25 -30.51
CA LEU A 294 -18.13 12.79 -30.98
C LEU A 294 -17.46 11.86 -32.00
N ASP A 295 -17.33 10.57 -31.69
CA ASP A 295 -16.62 9.60 -32.51
C ASP A 295 -17.35 9.29 -33.83
N LYS A 296 -18.63 8.93 -33.74
CA LYS A 296 -19.39 8.46 -34.92
C LYS A 296 -20.04 9.59 -35.71
N HIS A 297 -20.42 10.69 -35.05
CA HIS A 297 -21.17 11.79 -35.68
C HIS A 297 -20.36 13.10 -35.74
N GLY A 298 -19.18 13.16 -35.12
CA GLY A 298 -18.35 14.36 -35.03
C GLY A 298 -19.04 15.50 -34.27
N VAL A 299 -19.96 15.20 -33.36
CA VAL A 299 -20.75 16.17 -32.60
C VAL A 299 -20.14 16.35 -31.21
N ASP A 300 -19.65 17.55 -30.93
CA ASP A 300 -19.25 17.96 -29.58
C ASP A 300 -20.48 18.48 -28.81
N THR A 301 -20.88 17.78 -27.75
CA THR A 301 -22.04 18.15 -26.93
C THR A 301 -21.91 19.51 -26.22
N SER A 302 -20.68 20.02 -26.08
CA SER A 302 -20.41 21.35 -25.51
C SER A 302 -20.49 22.48 -26.55
N ASN A 303 -20.55 22.14 -27.84
CA ASN A 303 -20.67 23.08 -28.94
C ASN A 303 -21.22 22.40 -30.20
N VAL A 304 -22.50 22.04 -30.16
CA VAL A 304 -23.15 21.34 -31.27
C VAL A 304 -23.32 22.30 -32.46
N SER A 305 -22.87 21.90 -33.64
CA SER A 305 -23.13 22.65 -34.87
C SER A 305 -24.60 22.50 -35.28
N GLU A 306 -25.26 23.62 -35.59
CA GLU A 306 -26.67 23.66 -36.04
C GLU A 306 -26.92 22.74 -37.25
N GLU A 307 -25.94 22.65 -38.15
CA GLU A 307 -25.99 21.84 -39.36
C GLU A 307 -26.05 20.33 -39.07
N LYS A 308 -25.45 19.91 -37.94
CA LYS A 308 -25.43 18.53 -37.49
C LYS A 308 -26.69 18.11 -36.73
N ILE A 309 -27.58 19.06 -36.44
CA ILE A 309 -28.87 18.77 -35.81
C ILE A 309 -29.89 18.47 -36.91
N PRO A 310 -30.58 17.32 -36.88
CA PRO A 310 -31.62 16.99 -37.85
C PRO A 310 -32.72 18.05 -37.93
N GLN A 311 -33.16 18.37 -39.14
CA GLN A 311 -34.10 19.48 -39.41
C GLN A 311 -35.36 19.43 -38.54
N GLN A 312 -35.86 18.23 -38.28
CA GLN A 312 -37.08 17.98 -37.49
C GLN A 312 -37.00 18.45 -36.03
N VAL A 313 -35.81 18.52 -35.43
CA VAL A 313 -35.63 18.96 -34.03
C VAL A 313 -34.76 20.22 -33.89
N ARG A 314 -34.22 20.74 -34.99
CA ARG A 314 -33.22 21.82 -35.01
C ARG A 314 -33.70 23.07 -34.28
N ASP A 315 -34.87 23.60 -34.64
CA ASP A 315 -35.37 24.86 -34.08
C ASP A 315 -35.63 24.74 -32.57
N ALA A 316 -36.18 23.60 -32.13
CA ALA A 316 -36.41 23.32 -30.72
C ALA A 316 -35.10 23.21 -29.93
N PHE A 317 -34.08 22.56 -30.50
CA PHE A 317 -32.76 22.43 -29.88
C PHE A 317 -32.06 23.78 -29.75
N ILE A 318 -32.06 24.59 -30.82
CA ILE A 318 -31.46 25.93 -30.82
C ILE A 318 -32.15 26.82 -29.79
N SER A 319 -33.48 26.87 -29.82
CA SER A 319 -34.26 27.70 -28.90
C SER A 319 -33.98 27.39 -27.42
N LYS A 320 -33.80 26.10 -27.09
CA LYS A 320 -33.66 25.64 -25.72
C LYS A 320 -32.22 25.62 -25.19
N TYR A 321 -31.25 25.28 -26.03
CA TYR A 321 -29.88 24.94 -25.59
C TYR A 321 -28.79 25.90 -26.11
N LYS A 322 -29.14 26.88 -26.94
CA LYS A 322 -28.20 27.93 -27.34
C LYS A 322 -27.96 28.88 -26.18
N ASP A 323 -26.74 28.87 -25.67
CA ASP A 323 -26.28 29.75 -24.60
C ASP A 323 -26.21 31.18 -25.11
N LYS A 324 -26.92 32.10 -24.45
CA LYS A 324 -26.98 33.51 -24.87
C LYS A 324 -25.67 34.26 -24.66
N LYS A 325 -24.75 33.74 -23.84
CA LYS A 325 -23.48 34.40 -23.50
C LYS A 325 -22.40 34.13 -24.54
N ASP A 326 -22.22 32.88 -24.93
CA ASP A 326 -21.16 32.47 -25.86
C ASP A 326 -21.67 31.96 -27.22
N GLY A 327 -22.99 31.90 -27.40
CA GLY A 327 -23.64 31.49 -28.64
C GLY A 327 -23.56 29.99 -28.93
N LYS A 328 -22.95 29.19 -28.04
CA LYS A 328 -22.76 27.76 -28.23
C LYS A 328 -24.01 26.97 -27.89
N ILE A 329 -24.25 25.89 -28.61
CA ILE A 329 -25.34 24.95 -28.31
C ILE A 329 -24.77 23.86 -27.40
N LYS A 330 -25.13 23.92 -26.12
CA LYS A 330 -24.66 22.98 -25.09
C LYS A 330 -25.81 22.07 -24.68
N ILE A 331 -25.71 20.79 -25.03
CA ILE A 331 -26.79 19.84 -24.77
C ILE A 331 -26.50 18.99 -23.52
N PRO A 332 -27.46 18.83 -22.60
CA PRO A 332 -27.32 17.94 -21.45
C PRO A 332 -27.42 16.46 -21.86
N GLN A 333 -27.07 15.55 -20.94
CA GLN A 333 -27.07 14.10 -21.16
C GLN A 333 -28.36 13.56 -21.82
N SER A 334 -29.53 13.92 -21.31
CA SER A 334 -30.81 13.45 -21.85
C SER A 334 -30.99 13.82 -23.32
N THR A 335 -30.60 15.05 -23.67
CA THR A 335 -30.69 15.60 -25.03
C THR A 335 -29.64 14.99 -25.95
N ALA A 336 -28.48 14.59 -25.41
CA ALA A 336 -27.47 13.87 -26.18
C ALA A 336 -28.00 12.48 -26.63
N PHE A 337 -28.69 11.75 -25.76
CA PHE A 337 -29.36 10.50 -26.14
C PHE A 337 -30.53 10.70 -27.09
N GLU A 338 -31.34 11.75 -26.89
CA GLU A 338 -32.40 12.13 -27.83
C GLU A 338 -31.82 12.41 -29.22
N LEU A 339 -30.72 13.17 -29.30
CA LEU A 339 -30.04 13.43 -30.57
C LEU A 339 -29.55 12.14 -31.23
N LEU A 340 -28.95 11.23 -30.46
CA LEU A 340 -28.52 9.92 -30.98
C LEU A 340 -29.70 9.12 -31.55
N GLU A 341 -30.84 9.10 -30.87
CA GLU A 341 -32.03 8.41 -31.33
C GLU A 341 -32.56 9.00 -32.64
N VAL A 342 -32.66 10.34 -32.72
CA VAL A 342 -33.11 11.08 -33.90
C VAL A 342 -32.15 10.87 -35.08
N LEU A 343 -30.85 10.69 -34.81
CA LEU A 343 -29.83 10.31 -35.80
C LEU A 343 -29.90 8.82 -36.20
N GLY A 344 -30.81 8.04 -35.61
CA GLY A 344 -30.98 6.62 -35.88
C GLY A 344 -29.89 5.74 -35.26
N ASP A 345 -29.12 6.26 -34.29
CA ASP A 345 -28.04 5.52 -33.64
C ASP A 345 -28.57 4.45 -32.67
N ASP A 346 -27.94 3.28 -32.68
CA ASP A 346 -28.38 2.14 -31.88
C ASP A 346 -28.27 2.40 -30.37
N LEU A 347 -27.27 3.18 -29.91
CA LEU A 347 -27.18 3.56 -28.49
C LEU A 347 -28.35 4.45 -28.08
N GLY A 348 -28.71 5.42 -28.94
CA GLY A 348 -29.87 6.29 -28.70
C GLY A 348 -31.17 5.50 -28.62
N LYS A 349 -31.39 4.60 -29.59
CA LYS A 349 -32.56 3.71 -29.60
C LYS A 349 -32.63 2.81 -28.38
N GLU A 350 -31.51 2.18 -28.01
CA GLU A 350 -31.47 1.25 -26.87
C GLU A 350 -31.68 1.97 -25.54
N PHE A 351 -31.07 3.14 -25.37
CA PHE A 351 -31.33 4.00 -24.22
C PHE A 351 -32.79 4.44 -24.15
N HIS A 352 -33.40 4.83 -25.28
CA HIS A 352 -34.81 5.24 -25.32
C HIS A 352 -35.75 4.14 -24.86
N LYS A 353 -35.57 2.90 -25.35
CA LYS A 353 -36.35 1.73 -24.90
C LYS A 353 -36.30 1.55 -23.38
N ARG A 354 -35.17 1.90 -22.76
CA ARG A 354 -34.90 1.72 -21.31
C ARG A 354 -35.05 3.01 -20.51
N LEU A 355 -35.54 4.09 -21.12
CA LEU A 355 -35.73 5.37 -20.47
C LEU A 355 -36.58 5.30 -19.19
N PRO A 356 -37.67 4.49 -19.11
CA PRO A 356 -38.42 4.33 -17.88
C PRO A 356 -37.56 3.77 -16.72
N GLN A 357 -36.70 2.79 -16.99
CA GLN A 357 -35.78 2.21 -16.02
C GLN A 357 -34.74 3.26 -15.57
N PHE A 358 -34.14 3.99 -16.52
CA PHE A 358 -33.18 5.05 -16.20
C PHE A 358 -33.79 6.15 -15.32
N ARG A 359 -35.05 6.55 -15.58
CA ARG A 359 -35.76 7.55 -14.76
C ARG A 359 -35.96 7.10 -13.32
N GLN A 360 -36.21 5.81 -13.09
CA GLN A 360 -36.32 5.26 -11.72
C GLN A 360 -34.98 5.37 -10.98
N ILE A 361 -33.88 4.99 -11.64
CA ILE A 361 -32.52 5.11 -11.09
C ILE A 361 -32.21 6.60 -10.80
N GLN A 362 -32.56 7.50 -11.73
CA GLN A 362 -32.36 8.94 -11.59
C GLN A 362 -33.11 9.53 -10.41
N SER A 363 -34.34 9.09 -10.17
CA SER A 363 -35.11 9.49 -8.99
C SER A 363 -34.43 9.06 -7.69
N GLN A 364 -33.93 7.82 -7.63
CA GLN A 364 -33.22 7.31 -6.44
C GLN A 364 -31.93 8.10 -6.17
N ARG A 365 -31.16 8.39 -7.22
CA ARG A 365 -29.94 9.21 -7.12
C ARG A 365 -30.22 10.64 -6.69
N ASN A 366 -31.30 11.27 -7.16
CA ASN A 366 -31.64 12.63 -6.75
C ASN A 366 -31.99 12.73 -5.27
N ASN A 367 -32.49 11.65 -4.67
CA ASN A 367 -32.78 11.58 -3.25
C ASN A 367 -31.53 11.28 -2.39
N SER A 368 -30.38 10.98 -2.99
CA SER A 368 -29.14 10.70 -2.26
C SER A 368 -28.48 11.97 -1.69
N TYR A 369 -27.84 11.81 -0.53
CA TYR A 369 -27.02 12.84 0.12
C TYR A 369 -25.92 13.45 -0.76
N LEU A 370 -25.34 12.69 -1.70
CA LEU A 370 -24.26 13.21 -2.57
C LEU A 370 -24.77 14.05 -3.74
N VAL A 371 -26.09 14.27 -3.85
CA VAL A 371 -26.69 14.97 -4.98
C VAL A 371 -27.62 16.08 -4.48
N HIS A 372 -28.87 15.76 -4.15
CA HIS A 372 -29.87 16.77 -3.78
C HIS A 372 -30.82 16.34 -2.64
N GLY A 373 -30.70 15.12 -2.11
CA GLY A 373 -31.63 14.59 -1.11
C GLY A 373 -30.96 14.20 0.21
N PHE A 374 -31.64 13.33 0.96
CA PHE A 374 -31.30 12.97 2.34
C PHE A 374 -31.39 11.45 2.61
N ASP A 375 -31.34 10.63 1.56
CA ASP A 375 -31.36 9.18 1.66
C ASP A 375 -29.98 8.58 1.37
N CYS A 376 -29.71 7.39 1.91
CA CYS A 376 -28.57 6.56 1.51
C CYS A 376 -28.99 5.64 0.36
N ALA A 377 -28.17 5.54 -0.68
CA ALA A 377 -28.43 4.56 -1.73
C ALA A 377 -28.11 3.14 -1.25
N GLY A 378 -29.00 2.18 -1.53
CA GLY A 378 -28.79 0.77 -1.23
C GLY A 378 -28.01 0.05 -2.33
N GLU A 379 -27.41 -1.11 -2.00
CA GLU A 379 -26.62 -1.92 -2.95
C GLU A 379 -27.40 -2.29 -4.21
N ASN A 380 -28.70 -2.58 -4.06
CA ASN A 380 -29.59 -2.93 -5.17
C ASN A 380 -29.70 -1.80 -6.21
N THR A 381 -29.60 -0.53 -5.79
CA THR A 381 -29.61 0.61 -6.71
C THR A 381 -28.36 0.61 -7.58
N TYR A 382 -27.18 0.35 -6.99
CA TYR A 382 -25.94 0.21 -7.73
C TYR A 382 -25.99 -0.97 -8.71
N LEU A 383 -26.43 -2.15 -8.25
CA LEU A 383 -26.48 -3.37 -9.09
C LEU A 383 -27.40 -3.19 -10.30
N LYS A 384 -28.61 -2.65 -10.09
CA LYS A 384 -29.54 -2.34 -11.19
C LYS A 384 -28.98 -1.32 -12.17
N PHE A 385 -28.19 -0.36 -11.68
CA PHE A 385 -27.61 0.65 -12.53
C PHE A 385 -26.42 0.12 -13.35
N LYS A 386 -25.59 -0.73 -12.73
CA LYS A 386 -24.55 -1.49 -13.41
C LYS A 386 -25.14 -2.35 -14.53
N GLU A 387 -26.20 -3.10 -14.24
CA GLU A 387 -26.91 -3.92 -15.22
C GLU A 387 -27.47 -3.07 -16.36
N PHE A 388 -28.13 -1.95 -16.06
CA PHE A 388 -28.62 -1.01 -17.06
C PHE A 388 -27.52 -0.56 -18.04
N ILE A 389 -26.31 -0.26 -17.55
CA ILE A 389 -25.19 0.18 -18.41
C ILE A 389 -24.72 -0.95 -19.33
N LEU A 390 -24.60 -2.18 -18.79
CA LEU A 390 -24.19 -3.34 -19.59
C LEU A 390 -25.23 -3.70 -20.65
N ASP A 391 -26.52 -3.53 -20.33
CA ASP A 391 -27.65 -3.73 -21.24
C ASP A 391 -27.70 -2.74 -22.42
N LEU A 392 -26.97 -1.62 -22.35
CA LEU A 392 -26.77 -0.73 -23.50
C LEU A 392 -25.83 -1.35 -24.56
N ASN A 393 -25.19 -2.49 -24.26
CA ASN A 393 -24.36 -3.27 -25.18
C ASN A 393 -23.20 -2.47 -25.82
N ILE A 394 -22.62 -1.52 -25.07
CA ILE A 394 -21.49 -0.70 -25.57
C ILE A 394 -20.14 -1.32 -25.24
N PHE A 395 -20.05 -2.06 -24.15
CA PHE A 395 -18.89 -2.85 -23.76
C PHE A 395 -19.36 -4.02 -22.91
N ARG A 396 -18.52 -5.05 -22.79
CA ARG A 396 -18.79 -6.21 -21.95
C ARG A 396 -18.07 -6.08 -20.61
N ALA A 397 -18.53 -6.82 -19.60
CA ALA A 397 -17.93 -6.77 -18.27
C ALA A 397 -16.46 -7.20 -18.28
N GLU A 398 -16.05 -8.06 -19.21
CA GLU A 398 -14.66 -8.48 -19.39
C GLU A 398 -13.75 -7.43 -20.04
N ASP A 399 -14.31 -6.36 -20.63
CA ASP A 399 -13.52 -5.31 -21.29
C ASP A 399 -12.91 -4.30 -20.29
N VAL A 400 -13.37 -4.32 -19.03
CA VAL A 400 -13.04 -3.30 -18.03
C VAL A 400 -11.63 -3.47 -17.47
N ILE A 401 -11.08 -2.38 -16.93
CA ILE A 401 -9.71 -2.36 -16.40
C ILE A 401 -9.71 -2.93 -14.98
N VAL A 402 -9.29 -4.19 -14.86
CA VAL A 402 -9.17 -4.87 -13.57
C VAL A 402 -7.76 -4.72 -13.04
N PHE A 403 -7.61 -4.07 -11.88
CA PHE A 403 -6.32 -4.04 -11.18
C PHE A 403 -5.94 -5.45 -10.70
N PRO A 404 -4.67 -5.87 -10.84
CA PRO A 404 -4.24 -7.19 -10.38
C PRO A 404 -4.38 -7.31 -8.87
N ARG A 405 -4.39 -8.53 -8.34
CA ARG A 405 -4.32 -8.77 -6.89
C ARG A 405 -2.86 -8.87 -6.45
N LEU A 406 -2.51 -8.26 -5.33
CA LEU A 406 -1.23 -8.40 -4.65
C LEU A 406 -1.35 -9.48 -3.58
N ASN A 407 -0.58 -10.57 -3.66
CA ASN A 407 -0.69 -11.74 -2.76
C ASN A 407 0.69 -12.15 -2.19
N ILE A 408 1.38 -11.24 -1.53
CA ILE A 408 2.76 -11.42 -1.05
C ILE A 408 2.87 -11.89 0.39
#